data_AF-A0A250XC18-F1
#
_entry.id   AF-A0A250XC18-F1
#
_cell.length_a   1.000
_cell.length_b   1.000
_cell.length_c   1.000
_cell.angle_alpha   90.00
_cell.angle_beta   90.00
_cell.angle_gamma   90.00
#
_symmetry.space_group_name_H-M   'P 1'
#
loop_
_entity.id
_entity.type
_entity.pdbx_description
1 polymer ?
#
loop_
_entity_poly.entity_id
_entity_poly.type
_entity_poly.pdbx_seq_one_letter_code
_entity_poly.pdbx_strand_id
1 'polypeptide(L)'
;MLKNLRHAVGSVKNQSTVAPPITQTSAVTNIAAESRSHKLNIAGFEVEGLSIAGQETCVILPRFKVIFDSGRCPQRATIQQTILLSHGHLDHIGGIPFHITTRNMQGMPASKIVSPPACESAIRDIMSVYEKLQGERSPIQYQLTALTVGQQLHLPGGFIVRPFPTTHSIASQGYLLYSQRKKLRADLQGSSQEEIKAMRMAGLEVTEVFEVPEVAFTGDTTIHFLEYLKPEPPAALVDALRAGLAGSFSAPDSHATATLLPASSLTQQQDEAEQRAAEGATPSTGLLTGLGVEAEGSQQPLPVSENAVESAEEGPRPLSSTLLTASFLPVSSALPPAETSRSPSSSAPTPTHQREPSRAAGDDTTTTPSPSPLSSVHALMAEVLKAKLLIMELTFIDDLVSVEDARAKGHMHIADFVANAHLFQQNEAILLIHFSARYSRQQILEALDIRLPAALRAKCVPFLNGFN
;
A
#
# COMPACT_ATOMS: atom_id res chain seq x y z
N MET A 1 -41.94 -74.73 17.19
CA MET A 1 -41.53 -76.11 17.55
C MET A 1 -40.89 -76.71 16.30
N LEU A 2 -39.71 -77.35 16.39
CA LEU A 2 -38.82 -77.72 15.26
C LEU A 2 -38.28 -76.49 14.48
N LYS A 3 -36.97 -76.36 14.13
CA LYS A 3 -35.95 -77.22 13.48
C LYS A 3 -36.21 -77.40 11.97
N ASN A 4 -35.37 -77.03 10.99
CA ASN A 4 -33.91 -76.84 10.78
C ASN A 4 -33.32 -77.89 9.82
N LEU A 5 -32.50 -77.39 8.88
CA LEU A 5 -31.37 -78.04 8.17
C LEU A 5 -31.61 -79.14 7.11
N ARG A 6 -31.25 -78.80 5.86
CA ARG A 6 -30.19 -79.39 4.99
C ARG A 6 -30.05 -78.45 3.76
N HIS A 7 -28.92 -77.78 3.50
CA HIS A 7 -27.64 -78.25 2.93
C HIS A 7 -27.78 -78.90 1.53
N ALA A 8 -27.00 -78.57 0.49
CA ALA A 8 -25.82 -77.66 0.42
C ALA A 8 -25.56 -77.13 -1.02
N VAL A 9 -24.35 -76.60 -1.25
CA VAL A 9 -23.74 -76.11 -2.52
C VAL A 9 -24.22 -74.72 -2.97
N GLY A 10 -23.34 -73.73 -2.81
CA GLY A 10 -23.41 -72.43 -3.48
C GLY A 10 -22.03 -72.08 -4.05
N SER A 11 -22.00 -71.36 -5.18
CA SER A 11 -20.75 -70.94 -5.84
C SER A 11 -20.83 -69.49 -6.31
N VAL A 12 -19.99 -68.66 -5.69
CA VAL A 12 -19.41 -67.38 -6.13
C VAL A 12 -20.23 -66.51 -7.12
N LYS A 13 -20.80 -65.43 -6.59
CA LYS A 13 -20.66 -64.08 -7.17
C LYS A 13 -20.36 -63.08 -6.05
N ASN A 14 -19.45 -62.14 -6.30
CA ASN A 14 -18.93 -61.24 -5.26
C ASN A 14 -19.99 -60.29 -4.70
N GLN A 15 -19.92 -60.05 -3.39
CA GLN A 15 -20.48 -58.85 -2.76
C GLN A 15 -19.47 -57.72 -2.90
N SER A 16 -19.95 -56.50 -3.13
CA SER A 16 -19.25 -55.27 -2.78
C SER A 16 -20.28 -54.33 -2.16
N THR A 17 -20.15 -54.05 -0.88
CA THR A 17 -21.07 -53.21 -0.12
C THR A 17 -20.82 -51.75 -0.42
N VAL A 18 -21.77 -51.09 -1.10
CA VAL A 18 -21.71 -49.66 -1.40
C VAL A 18 -21.80 -48.85 -0.11
N ALA A 19 -20.75 -48.10 0.21
CA ALA A 19 -20.75 -47.11 1.29
C ALA A 19 -21.63 -45.91 0.90
N PRO A 20 -22.25 -45.19 1.87
CA PRO A 20 -23.05 -44.01 1.58
C PRO A 20 -22.20 -42.90 0.92
N PRO A 21 -22.81 -42.05 0.07
CA PRO A 21 -22.07 -41.01 -0.64
C PRO A 21 -21.48 -39.99 0.34
N ILE A 22 -20.18 -39.74 0.22
CA ILE A 22 -19.50 -38.66 0.95
C ILE A 22 -20.01 -37.34 0.38
N THR A 23 -20.60 -36.51 1.23
CA THR A 23 -21.04 -35.16 0.87
C THR A 23 -19.85 -34.33 0.38
N GLN A 24 -19.80 -34.01 -0.91
CA GLN A 24 -18.77 -33.12 -1.44
C GLN A 24 -19.02 -31.70 -0.92
N THR A 25 -18.09 -31.21 -0.10
CA THR A 25 -18.14 -29.89 0.53
C THR A 25 -18.22 -28.77 -0.50
N SER A 26 -19.06 -27.77 -0.26
CA SER A 26 -19.42 -26.66 -1.16
C SER A 26 -18.30 -25.62 -1.40
N ALA A 27 -17.09 -26.05 -1.74
CA ALA A 27 -15.90 -25.21 -1.82
C ALA A 27 -15.48 -24.81 -3.26
N VAL A 28 -15.95 -25.53 -4.29
CA VAL A 28 -15.41 -25.40 -5.67
C VAL A 28 -16.22 -24.46 -6.56
N THR A 29 -17.50 -24.22 -6.25
CA THR A 29 -18.43 -23.47 -7.13
C THR A 29 -18.41 -21.94 -6.99
N ASN A 30 -17.74 -21.37 -5.99
CA ASN A 30 -17.76 -19.91 -5.75
C ASN A 30 -16.73 -19.10 -6.56
N ILE A 31 -15.65 -19.73 -7.04
CA ILE A 31 -14.51 -19.02 -7.67
C ILE A 31 -14.94 -18.18 -8.88
N ALA A 32 -15.94 -18.64 -9.64
CA ALA A 32 -16.48 -17.90 -10.78
C ALA A 32 -17.28 -16.64 -10.39
N ALA A 33 -17.88 -16.60 -9.20
CA ALA A 33 -18.71 -15.49 -8.71
C ALA A 33 -17.90 -14.38 -8.06
N GLU A 34 -16.76 -14.71 -7.44
CA GLU A 34 -15.87 -13.75 -6.77
C GLU A 34 -15.16 -12.79 -7.74
N SER A 35 -15.10 -13.14 -9.04
CA SER A 35 -14.50 -12.34 -10.12
C SER A 35 -15.07 -10.92 -10.32
N ARG A 36 -16.17 -10.58 -9.64
CA ARG A 36 -16.78 -9.23 -9.63
C ARG A 36 -16.68 -8.50 -8.28
N SER A 37 -16.07 -9.12 -7.27
CA SER A 37 -15.80 -8.47 -5.98
C SER A 37 -14.38 -7.90 -5.95
N HIS A 38 -14.26 -6.59 -6.18
CA HIS A 38 -13.00 -5.87 -5.93
C HIS A 38 -12.64 -5.75 -4.43
N LYS A 39 -13.45 -6.34 -3.54
CA LYS A 39 -13.29 -6.39 -2.08
C LYS A 39 -12.88 -7.79 -1.63
N LEU A 40 -11.84 -7.88 -0.81
CA LEU A 40 -11.43 -9.08 -0.08
C LEU A 40 -11.68 -8.90 1.42
N ASN A 41 -12.00 -9.97 2.14
CA ASN A 41 -12.13 -9.98 3.60
C ASN A 41 -11.06 -10.89 4.20
N ILE A 42 -10.04 -10.31 4.84
CA ILE A 42 -8.83 -11.01 5.28
C ILE A 42 -8.54 -10.62 6.73
N ALA A 43 -8.39 -11.60 7.64
CA ALA A 43 -8.18 -11.39 9.09
C ALA A 43 -9.16 -10.37 9.75
N GLY A 44 -10.40 -10.29 9.26
CA GLY A 44 -11.39 -9.32 9.74
C GLY A 44 -11.21 -7.88 9.25
N PHE A 45 -10.44 -7.68 8.18
CA PHE A 45 -10.29 -6.41 7.45
C PHE A 45 -10.90 -6.52 6.06
N GLU A 46 -11.71 -5.53 5.68
CA GLU A 46 -12.07 -5.30 4.27
C GLU A 46 -10.90 -4.61 3.57
N VAL A 47 -10.47 -5.19 2.45
CA VAL A 47 -9.38 -4.68 1.59
C VAL A 47 -9.94 -4.47 0.19
N GLU A 48 -9.73 -3.29 -0.40
CA GLU A 48 -10.02 -3.01 -1.82
C GLU A 48 -8.75 -2.56 -2.56
N GLY A 49 -8.81 -2.41 -3.89
CA GLY A 49 -7.69 -1.87 -4.70
C GLY A 49 -7.06 -2.90 -5.63
N LEU A 50 -5.77 -2.75 -5.95
CA LEU A 50 -4.98 -3.62 -6.82
C LEU A 50 -3.46 -3.46 -6.56
N SER A 51 -2.64 -4.41 -7.01
CA SER A 51 -1.19 -4.27 -7.02
C SER A 51 -0.55 -5.18 -8.08
N ILE A 52 0.05 -4.57 -9.11
CA ILE A 52 0.71 -5.21 -10.25
C ILE A 52 2.03 -4.48 -10.51
N ALA A 53 3.15 -5.23 -10.55
CA ALA A 53 4.48 -4.65 -10.64
C ALA A 53 4.69 -3.77 -11.88
N GLY A 54 5.24 -2.58 -11.70
CA GLY A 54 5.52 -1.62 -12.76
C GLY A 54 4.26 -1.03 -13.41
N GLN A 55 3.07 -1.30 -12.89
CA GLN A 55 1.80 -0.82 -13.46
C GLN A 55 1.03 0.07 -12.49
N GLU A 56 0.66 -0.46 -11.32
CA GLU A 56 -0.01 0.25 -10.24
C GLU A 56 -0.03 -0.59 -8.96
N THR A 57 0.30 0.03 -7.83
CA THR A 57 -0.11 -0.38 -6.48
C THR A 57 -1.02 0.67 -5.85
N CYS A 58 -2.15 0.21 -5.31
CA CYS A 58 -3.02 0.97 -4.42
C CYS A 58 -3.83 0.00 -3.55
N VAL A 59 -3.58 -0.03 -2.24
CA VAL A 59 -4.26 -0.93 -1.30
C VAL A 59 -5.14 -0.12 -0.33
N ILE A 60 -6.45 -0.34 -0.39
CA ILE A 60 -7.47 0.48 0.27
C ILE A 60 -7.94 -0.23 1.54
N LEU A 61 -7.88 0.44 2.70
CA LEU A 61 -8.39 -0.07 3.98
C LEU A 61 -9.44 0.88 4.59
N PRO A 62 -10.73 0.75 4.21
CA PRO A 62 -11.79 1.67 4.63
C PRO A 62 -11.95 1.81 6.14
N ARG A 63 -11.66 0.74 6.91
CA ARG A 63 -11.71 0.72 8.38
C ARG A 63 -10.82 1.77 9.04
N PHE A 64 -9.65 2.06 8.46
CA PHE A 64 -8.68 3.04 8.97
C PHE A 64 -8.77 4.41 8.25
N LYS A 65 -9.59 4.50 7.20
CA LYS A 65 -9.70 5.64 6.26
C LYS A 65 -8.39 5.97 5.54
N VAL A 66 -7.60 4.94 5.23
CA VAL A 66 -6.31 5.05 4.53
C VAL A 66 -6.32 4.30 3.20
N ILE A 67 -5.45 4.73 2.29
CA ILE A 67 -4.85 3.89 1.25
C ILE A 67 -3.35 3.78 1.50
N PHE A 68 -2.76 2.64 1.15
CA PHE A 68 -1.33 2.51 0.91
C PHE A 68 -1.07 2.66 -0.58
N ASP A 69 -0.22 3.62 -0.95
CA ASP A 69 0.13 3.97 -2.33
C ASP A 69 -1.07 4.32 -3.25
N SER A 70 -0.78 4.88 -4.43
CA SER A 70 -1.76 5.28 -5.44
C SER A 70 -1.07 5.49 -6.80
N GLY A 71 -0.81 4.42 -7.55
CA GLY A 71 -0.12 4.50 -8.85
C GLY A 71 -0.87 5.24 -9.95
N ARG A 72 -2.17 4.96 -10.11
CA ARG A 72 -3.09 5.59 -11.08
C ARG A 72 -4.38 6.10 -10.43
N CYS A 73 -4.61 5.74 -9.16
CA CYS A 73 -5.76 6.14 -8.33
C CYS A 73 -7.09 5.54 -8.79
N PRO A 74 -7.40 4.28 -8.43
CA PRO A 74 -8.72 3.72 -8.66
C PRO A 74 -9.76 4.58 -7.93
N GLN A 75 -10.93 4.83 -8.55
CA GLN A 75 -11.94 5.77 -8.03
C GLN A 75 -12.28 5.56 -6.54
N ARG A 76 -12.28 4.31 -6.07
CA ARG A 76 -12.49 3.92 -4.67
C ARG A 76 -11.49 4.52 -3.68
N ALA A 77 -10.24 4.75 -4.09
CA ALA A 77 -9.20 5.33 -3.26
C ALA A 77 -9.57 6.74 -2.78
N THR A 78 -10.12 7.56 -3.70
CA THR A 78 -10.49 8.97 -3.47
C THR A 78 -11.46 9.21 -2.30
N ILE A 79 -12.16 8.18 -1.81
CA ILE A 79 -13.05 8.30 -0.65
C ILE A 79 -12.25 8.35 0.66
N GLN A 80 -11.08 7.70 0.71
CA GLN A 80 -10.20 7.73 1.87
C GLN A 80 -9.50 9.09 1.97
N GLN A 81 -9.23 9.57 3.18
CA GLN A 81 -8.57 10.87 3.35
C GLN A 81 -7.05 10.75 3.31
N THR A 82 -6.50 9.67 3.86
CA THR A 82 -5.06 9.54 4.08
C THR A 82 -4.42 8.60 3.07
N ILE A 83 -3.33 9.06 2.44
CA ILE A 83 -2.42 8.27 1.62
C ILE A 83 -1.17 8.00 2.47
N LEU A 84 -0.79 6.74 2.59
CA LEU A 84 0.46 6.30 3.20
C LEU A 84 1.36 5.81 2.06
N LEU A 85 2.29 6.66 1.62
CA LEU A 85 3.16 6.41 0.46
C LEU A 85 4.43 5.69 0.91
N SER A 86 4.68 4.49 0.39
CA SER A 86 5.87 3.69 0.74
C SER A 86 7.15 4.26 0.15
N HIS A 87 7.13 4.64 -1.13
CA HIS A 87 8.29 5.13 -1.86
C HIS A 87 7.88 5.92 -3.12
N GLY A 88 8.85 6.44 -3.87
CA GLY A 88 8.64 7.43 -4.94
C GLY A 88 8.43 6.91 -6.37
N HIS A 89 8.30 5.61 -6.63
CA HIS A 89 8.12 5.12 -8.01
C HIS A 89 6.73 5.46 -8.59
N LEU A 90 6.68 5.55 -9.93
CA LEU A 90 5.54 6.11 -10.65
C LEU A 90 4.24 5.32 -10.43
N ASP A 91 4.34 4.00 -10.38
CA ASP A 91 3.26 3.06 -10.09
C ASP A 91 2.85 3.01 -8.61
N HIS A 92 3.49 3.80 -7.74
CA HIS A 92 3.09 4.01 -6.33
C HIS A 92 2.65 5.46 -6.05
N ILE A 93 3.15 6.45 -6.81
CA ILE A 93 2.91 7.89 -6.57
C ILE A 93 2.00 8.58 -7.61
N GLY A 94 1.92 8.07 -8.85
CA GLY A 94 1.41 8.79 -10.02
C GLY A 94 -0.05 9.25 -9.95
N GLY A 95 -0.87 8.57 -9.16
CA GLY A 95 -2.28 8.83 -8.92
C GLY A 95 -2.56 9.84 -7.80
N ILE A 96 -1.55 10.27 -7.03
CA ILE A 96 -1.73 11.26 -5.95
C ILE A 96 -2.34 12.59 -6.46
N PRO A 97 -1.91 13.20 -7.59
CA PRO A 97 -2.55 14.40 -8.13
C PRO A 97 -4.04 14.21 -8.45
N PHE A 98 -4.41 13.06 -9.01
CA PHE A 98 -5.81 12.70 -9.28
C PHE A 98 -6.62 12.48 -8.00
N HIS A 99 -6.03 11.87 -6.97
CA HIS A 99 -6.65 11.72 -5.65
C HIS A 99 -7.00 13.07 -5.03
N ILE A 100 -6.06 14.01 -5.03
CA ILE A 100 -6.26 15.33 -4.42
C ILE A 100 -7.30 16.15 -5.18
N THR A 101 -7.12 16.28 -6.50
CA THR A 101 -8.01 17.11 -7.34
C THR A 101 -9.44 16.59 -7.34
N THR A 102 -9.65 15.26 -7.47
CA THR A 102 -10.98 14.64 -7.36
C THR A 102 -11.66 14.97 -6.04
N ARG A 103 -10.94 14.86 -4.91
CA ARG A 103 -11.47 15.19 -3.58
C ARG A 103 -11.79 16.67 -3.42
N ASN A 104 -10.93 17.56 -3.94
CA ASN A 104 -11.19 19.01 -3.92
C ASN A 104 -12.44 19.37 -4.73
N MET A 105 -12.58 18.82 -5.95
CA MET A 105 -13.76 19.02 -6.80
C MET A 105 -15.05 18.49 -6.18
N GLN A 106 -14.98 17.42 -5.38
CA GLN A 106 -16.10 16.84 -4.65
C GLN A 106 -16.37 17.54 -3.29
N GLY A 107 -15.67 18.64 -2.97
CA GLY A 107 -15.84 19.36 -1.71
C GLY A 107 -15.42 18.57 -0.46
N MET A 108 -14.63 17.51 -0.63
CA MET A 108 -14.17 16.67 0.48
C MET A 108 -13.02 17.35 1.25
N PRO A 109 -12.85 17.02 2.55
CA PRO A 109 -11.67 17.45 3.32
C PRO A 109 -10.36 17.09 2.62
N ALA A 110 -9.41 18.03 2.61
CA ALA A 110 -8.11 17.91 1.95
C ALA A 110 -7.43 16.56 2.21
N SER A 111 -6.82 15.99 1.15
CA SER A 111 -6.06 14.74 1.24
C SER A 111 -4.88 14.90 2.20
N LYS A 112 -4.59 13.87 2.99
CA LYS A 112 -3.42 13.81 3.86
C LYS A 112 -2.42 12.82 3.28
N ILE A 113 -1.28 13.31 2.84
CA ILE A 113 -0.21 12.50 2.26
C ILE A 113 0.85 12.33 3.34
N VAL A 114 1.16 11.07 3.66
CA VAL A 114 2.28 10.70 4.54
C VAL A 114 3.32 10.04 3.64
N SER A 115 4.57 10.50 3.70
CA SER A 115 5.65 10.02 2.82
C SER A 115 6.93 9.71 3.62
N PRO A 116 7.92 9.03 3.00
CA PRO A 116 9.29 9.08 3.48
C PRO A 116 9.78 10.53 3.45
N PRO A 117 10.68 10.95 4.38
CA PRO A 117 11.25 12.30 4.36
C PRO A 117 11.94 12.65 3.05
N ALA A 118 12.65 11.69 2.44
CA ALA A 118 13.37 11.86 1.18
C ALA A 118 12.45 12.18 -0.03
N CYS A 119 11.14 11.93 0.06
CA CYS A 119 10.20 12.22 -1.01
C CYS A 119 9.53 13.61 -0.89
N GLU A 120 9.66 14.31 0.24
CA GLU A 120 8.80 15.46 0.54
C GLU A 120 8.99 16.64 -0.44
N SER A 121 10.24 16.98 -0.76
CA SER A 121 10.57 18.04 -1.72
C SER A 121 10.03 17.72 -3.12
N ALA A 122 10.33 16.54 -3.64
CA ALA A 122 9.88 16.09 -4.97
C ALA A 122 8.35 16.09 -5.09
N ILE A 123 7.61 15.68 -4.05
CA ILE A 123 6.15 15.77 -4.02
C ILE A 123 5.70 17.24 -4.14
N ARG A 124 6.28 18.16 -3.35
CA ARG A 124 5.93 19.58 -3.39
C ARG A 124 6.23 20.21 -4.76
N ASP A 125 7.37 19.87 -5.35
CA ASP A 125 7.76 20.36 -6.68
C ASP A 125 6.78 19.90 -7.76
N ILE A 126 6.45 18.59 -7.79
CA ILE A 126 5.46 18.00 -8.69
C ILE A 126 4.08 18.66 -8.52
N MET A 127 3.62 18.85 -7.27
CA MET A 127 2.35 19.53 -7.02
C MET A 127 2.37 20.99 -7.51
N SER A 128 3.48 21.71 -7.35
CA SER A 128 3.63 23.07 -7.87
C SER A 128 3.58 23.14 -9.40
N VAL A 129 3.97 22.07 -10.10
CA VAL A 129 3.85 21.96 -11.57
C VAL A 129 2.38 21.76 -11.95
N TYR A 130 1.65 20.89 -11.24
CA TYR A 130 0.21 20.71 -11.47
C TYR A 130 -0.63 21.96 -11.14
N GLU A 131 -0.23 22.75 -10.14
CA GLU A 131 -0.84 24.06 -9.84
C GLU A 131 -0.65 25.05 -11.01
N LYS A 132 0.57 25.16 -11.55
CA LYS A 132 0.87 25.99 -12.73
C LYS A 132 0.10 25.55 -13.98
N LEU A 133 -0.08 24.24 -14.17
CA LEU A 133 -0.80 23.67 -15.31
C LEU A 133 -2.33 23.84 -15.23
N GLN A 134 -2.92 23.80 -14.02
CA GLN A 134 -4.34 24.09 -13.83
C GLN A 134 -4.66 25.60 -13.79
N GLY A 135 -3.67 26.40 -13.41
CA GLY A 135 -3.78 27.86 -13.32
C GLY A 135 -4.40 28.34 -12.00
N GLU A 136 -4.13 29.61 -11.69
CA GLU A 136 -4.33 30.24 -10.37
C GLU A 136 -5.78 30.29 -9.84
N ARG A 137 -6.77 29.81 -10.61
CA ARG A 137 -8.20 29.84 -10.26
C ARG A 137 -8.62 28.77 -9.26
N SER A 138 -7.84 27.69 -9.13
CA SER A 138 -8.15 26.53 -8.28
C SER A 138 -6.90 26.01 -7.57
N PRO A 139 -6.57 26.47 -6.34
CA PRO A 139 -5.42 25.96 -5.60
C PRO A 139 -5.64 24.49 -5.21
N ILE A 140 -4.62 23.65 -5.37
CA ILE A 140 -4.71 22.22 -5.05
C ILE A 140 -4.56 22.02 -3.54
N GLN A 141 -5.62 21.58 -2.86
CA GLN A 141 -5.65 21.53 -1.39
C GLN A 141 -5.31 20.14 -0.85
N TYR A 142 -4.06 20.00 -0.38
CA TYR A 142 -3.54 18.82 0.30
C TYR A 142 -2.79 19.19 1.59
N GLN A 143 -2.58 18.20 2.43
CA GLN A 143 -1.65 18.23 3.56
C GLN A 143 -0.57 17.19 3.27
N LEU A 144 0.70 17.54 3.41
CA LEU A 144 1.84 16.62 3.26
C LEU A 144 2.61 16.56 4.58
N THR A 145 3.07 15.38 4.95
CA THR A 145 3.82 15.12 6.17
C THR A 145 4.86 14.04 5.90
N ALA A 146 6.14 14.44 5.85
CA ALA A 146 7.22 13.50 6.06
C ALA A 146 7.04 12.83 7.44
N LEU A 147 7.03 11.50 7.47
CA LEU A 147 6.95 10.73 8.71
C LEU A 147 8.14 9.77 8.74
N THR A 148 9.01 9.95 9.72
CA THR A 148 10.27 9.22 9.86
C THR A 148 10.03 7.85 10.52
N VAL A 149 10.90 6.87 10.25
CA VAL A 149 10.86 5.53 10.87
C VAL A 149 10.71 5.62 12.41
N GLY A 150 9.73 4.87 12.95
CA GLY A 150 9.35 4.85 14.36
C GLY A 150 8.48 6.04 14.82
N GLN A 151 8.38 7.12 14.05
CA GLN A 151 7.57 8.29 14.39
C GLN A 151 6.08 7.97 14.31
N GLN A 152 5.31 8.43 15.30
CA GLN A 152 3.88 8.16 15.42
C GLN A 152 3.03 9.27 14.78
N LEU A 153 2.06 8.86 13.97
CA LEU A 153 0.96 9.70 13.50
C LEU A 153 -0.38 9.11 13.95
N HIS A 154 -1.29 9.97 14.40
CA HIS A 154 -2.66 9.58 14.77
C HIS A 154 -3.59 9.64 13.55
N LEU A 155 -4.33 8.56 13.33
CA LEU A 155 -5.30 8.40 12.25
C LEU A 155 -6.74 8.59 12.76
N PRO A 156 -7.71 8.88 11.86
CA PRO A 156 -9.12 9.00 12.24
C PRO A 156 -9.65 7.76 12.97
N GLY A 157 -10.42 7.95 14.03
CA GLY A 157 -11.02 6.83 14.79
C GLY A 157 -10.15 6.23 15.89
N GLY A 158 -9.00 6.83 16.23
CA GLY A 158 -8.15 6.34 17.32
C GLY A 158 -7.18 5.23 16.92
N PHE A 159 -6.91 5.10 15.62
CA PHE A 159 -5.81 4.29 15.10
C PHE A 159 -4.50 5.09 15.10
N ILE A 160 -3.38 4.38 15.08
CA ILE A 160 -2.03 4.93 15.04
C ILE A 160 -1.30 4.30 13.86
N VAL A 161 -0.40 5.05 13.23
CA VAL A 161 0.58 4.51 12.27
C VAL A 161 1.99 4.89 12.69
N ARG A 162 2.94 3.94 12.51
CA ARG A 162 4.39 4.17 12.57
C ARG A 162 5.04 3.60 11.31
N PRO A 163 5.96 4.31 10.64
CA PRO A 163 6.74 3.72 9.55
C PRO A 163 7.84 2.80 10.09
N PHE A 164 8.14 1.73 9.36
CA PHE A 164 9.24 0.81 9.63
C PHE A 164 10.18 0.71 8.42
N PRO A 165 11.48 0.42 8.60
CA PRO A 165 12.43 0.49 7.49
C PRO A 165 12.29 -0.72 6.55
N THR A 166 12.42 -0.46 5.25
CA THR A 166 12.39 -1.45 4.16
C THR A 166 13.69 -1.44 3.37
N THR A 167 13.80 -2.30 2.35
CA THR A 167 15.01 -2.46 1.53
C THR A 167 14.65 -2.48 0.05
N HIS A 168 14.84 -1.36 -0.64
CA HIS A 168 14.47 -1.18 -2.05
C HIS A 168 15.54 -0.32 -2.76
N SER A 169 15.42 -0.13 -4.08
CA SER A 169 16.40 0.63 -4.89
C SER A 169 16.44 2.13 -4.60
N ILE A 170 15.35 2.70 -4.06
CA ILE A 170 15.26 4.08 -3.57
C ILE A 170 14.78 4.11 -2.11
N ALA A 171 14.83 5.30 -1.50
CA ALA A 171 14.30 5.55 -0.16
C ALA A 171 12.84 5.08 -0.05
N SER A 172 12.62 4.11 0.85
CA SER A 172 11.34 3.43 1.07
C SER A 172 11.08 3.23 2.57
N GLN A 173 9.82 3.11 2.94
CA GLN A 173 9.42 2.63 4.27
C GLN A 173 8.09 1.88 4.20
N GLY A 174 7.98 0.82 5.00
CA GLY A 174 6.71 0.18 5.32
C GLY A 174 5.97 0.94 6.41
N TYR A 175 4.73 0.54 6.69
CA TYR A 175 3.86 1.16 7.69
C TYR A 175 3.14 0.11 8.54
N LEU A 176 3.18 0.28 9.86
CA LEU A 176 2.44 -0.54 10.82
C LEU A 176 1.26 0.25 11.41
N LEU A 177 0.05 -0.24 11.15
CA LEU A 177 -1.21 0.26 11.69
C LEU A 177 -1.52 -0.43 13.01
N TYR A 178 -1.65 0.37 14.07
CA TYR A 178 -2.05 -0.06 15.39
C TYR A 178 -3.47 0.41 15.69
N SER A 179 -4.14 -0.33 16.56
CA SER A 179 -5.33 0.16 17.25
C SER A 179 -5.11 0.15 18.75
N GLN A 180 -5.63 1.16 19.44
CA GLN A 180 -5.58 1.23 20.88
C GLN A 180 -6.67 0.35 21.51
N ARG A 181 -6.35 -0.24 22.67
CA ARG A 181 -7.27 -1.02 23.51
C ARG A 181 -7.05 -0.63 24.96
N LYS A 182 -8.12 -0.58 25.75
CA LYS A 182 -8.04 -0.38 27.20
C LYS A 182 -8.25 -1.72 27.92
N LYS A 183 -7.34 -2.07 28.82
CA LYS A 183 -7.50 -3.16 29.81
C LYS A 183 -7.58 -2.56 31.20
N LEU A 184 -8.17 -3.28 32.16
CA LEU A 184 -8.03 -2.95 33.57
C LEU A 184 -6.54 -3.11 33.96
N ARG A 185 -5.99 -2.14 34.70
CA ARG A 185 -4.59 -2.18 35.15
C ARG A 185 -4.26 -3.48 35.86
N ALA A 186 -3.02 -3.94 35.74
CA ALA A 186 -2.56 -5.19 36.35
C ALA A 186 -2.79 -5.24 37.88
N ASP A 187 -2.58 -4.13 38.59
CA ASP A 187 -2.75 -4.02 40.04
C ASP A 187 -4.21 -3.97 40.52
N LEU A 188 -5.17 -3.83 39.60
CA LEU A 188 -6.61 -3.81 39.88
C LEU A 188 -7.32 -5.11 39.47
N GLN A 189 -6.58 -6.12 38.97
CA GLN A 189 -7.16 -7.40 38.58
C GLN A 189 -7.53 -8.23 39.81
N GLY A 190 -8.83 -8.25 40.12
CA GLY A 190 -9.39 -8.91 41.30
C GLY A 190 -10.04 -7.94 42.30
N SER A 191 -9.83 -6.63 42.14
CA SER A 191 -10.57 -5.60 42.90
C SER A 191 -12.08 -5.67 42.60
N SER A 192 -12.89 -5.24 43.56
CA SER A 192 -14.34 -5.22 43.42
C SER A 192 -14.80 -4.18 42.38
N GLN A 193 -15.97 -4.38 41.78
CA GLN A 193 -16.55 -3.39 40.87
C GLN A 193 -16.83 -2.05 41.56
N GLU A 194 -17.03 -2.06 42.88
CA GLU A 194 -17.30 -0.88 43.70
C GLU A 194 -16.01 -0.10 43.97
N GLU A 195 -14.89 -0.78 44.25
CA GLU A 195 -13.56 -0.20 44.38
C GLU A 195 -13.09 0.44 43.06
N ILE A 196 -13.22 -0.29 41.95
CA ILE A 196 -12.87 0.20 40.61
C ILE A 196 -13.74 1.40 40.21
N LYS A 197 -15.03 1.41 40.61
CA LYS A 197 -15.95 2.54 40.40
C LYS A 197 -15.58 3.74 41.29
N ALA A 198 -15.23 3.52 42.55
CA ALA A 198 -14.79 4.56 43.46
C ALA A 198 -13.49 5.24 42.96
N MET A 199 -12.51 4.46 42.50
CA MET A 199 -11.28 4.98 41.90
C MET A 199 -11.56 5.81 40.64
N ARG A 200 -12.45 5.35 39.74
CA ARG A 200 -12.90 6.15 38.59
C ARG A 200 -13.58 7.46 39.01
N MET A 201 -14.42 7.43 40.05
CA MET A 201 -15.10 8.62 40.57
C MET A 201 -14.13 9.59 41.29
N ALA A 202 -13.01 9.09 41.83
CA ALA A 202 -11.91 9.88 42.34
C ALA A 202 -10.96 10.42 41.23
N GLY A 203 -11.26 10.18 39.96
CA GLY A 203 -10.46 10.63 38.81
C GLY A 203 -9.19 9.81 38.55
N LEU A 204 -9.00 8.68 39.24
CA LEU A 204 -7.83 7.81 39.06
C LEU A 204 -7.99 6.97 37.79
N GLU A 205 -6.95 6.90 36.95
CA GLU A 205 -6.97 6.04 35.77
C GLU A 205 -6.83 4.57 36.18
N VAL A 206 -7.94 3.82 36.06
CA VAL A 206 -8.01 2.38 36.38
C VAL A 206 -7.69 1.48 35.17
N THR A 207 -7.40 2.04 34.00
CA THR A 207 -7.18 1.29 32.76
C THR A 207 -5.90 1.67 32.05
N GLU A 208 -5.04 0.69 31.78
CA GLU A 208 -3.91 0.85 30.86
C GLU A 208 -4.41 0.87 29.41
N VAL A 209 -3.86 1.80 28.61
CA VAL A 209 -3.92 1.73 27.16
C VAL A 209 -2.76 0.86 26.68
N PHE A 210 -3.08 -0.16 25.89
CA PHE A 210 -2.09 -0.93 25.14
C PHE A 210 -2.43 -0.89 23.65
N GLU A 211 -1.41 -1.02 22.83
CA GLU A 211 -1.54 -1.02 21.37
C GLU A 211 -1.57 -2.45 20.86
N VAL A 212 -2.29 -2.64 19.75
CA VAL A 212 -2.37 -3.92 19.04
C VAL A 212 -1.97 -3.67 17.59
N PRO A 213 -0.90 -4.30 17.07
CA PRO A 213 -0.57 -4.26 15.65
C PRO A 213 -1.69 -4.98 14.87
N GLU A 214 -2.44 -4.24 14.07
CA GLU A 214 -3.58 -4.77 13.31
C GLU A 214 -3.16 -5.11 11.87
N VAL A 215 -2.47 -4.20 11.18
CA VAL A 215 -2.03 -4.38 9.78
C VAL A 215 -0.63 -3.82 9.54
N ALA A 216 0.27 -4.60 8.95
CA ALA A 216 1.53 -4.12 8.39
C ALA A 216 1.44 -4.04 6.87
N PHE A 217 2.09 -3.05 6.26
CA PHE A 217 2.26 -2.93 4.81
C PHE A 217 3.73 -2.65 4.51
N THR A 218 4.40 -3.44 3.67
CA THR A 218 5.81 -3.18 3.32
C THR A 218 5.96 -2.15 2.20
N GLY A 219 4.99 -2.06 1.28
CA GLY A 219 5.29 -1.58 -0.07
C GLY A 219 6.32 -2.50 -0.73
N ASP A 220 7.11 -1.95 -1.63
CA ASP A 220 8.13 -2.72 -2.35
C ASP A 220 9.38 -2.91 -1.48
N THR A 221 9.87 -4.15 -1.40
CA THR A 221 11.09 -4.49 -0.66
C THR A 221 11.64 -5.87 -1.02
N THR A 222 12.97 -5.99 -1.05
CA THR A 222 13.64 -7.30 -0.89
C THR A 222 13.36 -7.89 0.48
N ILE A 223 13.65 -9.18 0.68
CA ILE A 223 13.53 -9.85 1.98
C ILE A 223 14.48 -9.29 3.05
N HIS A 224 15.52 -8.54 2.67
CA HIS A 224 16.55 -8.06 3.61
C HIS A 224 16.01 -7.06 4.65
N PHE A 225 14.79 -6.53 4.50
CA PHE A 225 14.14 -5.77 5.59
C PHE A 225 13.97 -6.60 6.88
N LEU A 226 13.89 -7.94 6.78
CA LEU A 226 13.87 -8.81 7.96
C LEU A 226 15.22 -8.86 8.70
N GLU A 227 16.32 -8.39 8.11
CA GLU A 227 17.62 -8.35 8.78
C GLU A 227 17.70 -7.29 9.89
N TYR A 228 16.78 -6.32 9.93
CA TYR A 228 16.58 -5.43 11.09
C TYR A 228 16.05 -6.16 12.35
N LEU A 229 15.77 -7.47 12.28
CA LEU A 229 15.49 -8.34 13.43
C LEU A 229 16.76 -8.99 14.01
N LYS A 230 17.91 -8.92 13.31
CA LYS A 230 19.18 -9.46 13.81
C LYS A 230 19.67 -8.61 14.99
N PRO A 231 20.32 -9.20 16.02
CA PRO A 231 20.91 -8.42 17.12
C PRO A 231 21.92 -7.37 16.62
N GLU A 232 22.64 -7.69 15.55
CA GLU A 232 23.52 -6.80 14.80
C GLU A 232 23.11 -6.87 13.31
N PRO A 233 22.30 -5.93 12.80
CA PRO A 233 21.99 -5.82 11.37
C PRO A 233 23.23 -5.39 10.57
N PRO A 234 23.34 -5.75 9.27
CA PRO A 234 24.44 -5.29 8.42
C PRO A 234 24.61 -3.77 8.41
N ALA A 235 25.87 -3.30 8.44
CA ALA A 235 26.19 -1.88 8.55
C ALA A 235 25.49 -1.01 7.49
N ALA A 236 25.40 -1.49 6.24
CA ALA A 236 24.71 -0.79 5.16
C ALA A 236 23.21 -0.52 5.45
N LEU A 237 22.51 -1.42 6.14
CA LEU A 237 21.13 -1.18 6.57
C LEU A 237 21.07 -0.16 7.72
N VAL A 238 22.01 -0.24 8.65
CA VAL A 238 22.12 0.74 9.75
C VAL A 238 22.44 2.14 9.21
N ASP A 239 23.27 2.26 8.18
CA ASP A 239 23.61 3.53 7.53
C ASP A 239 22.48 4.06 6.64
N ALA A 240 21.76 3.18 5.90
CA ALA A 240 20.54 3.56 5.20
C ALA A 240 19.45 4.07 6.16
N LEU A 241 19.28 3.41 7.32
CA LEU A 241 18.39 3.86 8.39
C LEU A 241 18.84 5.24 8.92
N ARG A 242 20.13 5.45 9.21
CA ARG A 242 20.67 6.76 9.66
C ARG A 242 20.40 7.86 8.62
N ALA A 243 20.62 7.59 7.33
CA ALA A 243 20.35 8.52 6.25
C ALA A 243 18.86 8.88 6.14
N GLY A 244 17.97 7.89 6.28
CA GLY A 244 16.52 8.08 6.34
C GLY A 244 16.07 8.90 7.57
N LEU A 245 16.63 8.63 8.75
CA LEU A 245 16.38 9.41 9.97
C LEU A 245 16.83 10.87 9.85
N ALA A 246 17.94 11.13 9.13
CA ALA A 246 18.47 12.46 8.86
C ALA A 246 17.78 13.19 7.69
N GLY A 247 16.90 12.53 6.95
CA GLY A 247 16.30 13.05 5.71
C GLY A 247 17.29 13.18 4.54
N SER A 248 18.51 12.69 4.68
CA SER A 248 19.63 12.89 3.77
C SER A 248 19.91 11.65 2.92
N PHE A 249 18.97 11.28 2.05
CA PHE A 249 19.19 10.19 1.09
C PHE A 249 19.93 10.70 -0.15
N SER A 250 21.25 10.50 -0.20
CA SER A 250 21.98 10.55 -1.46
C SER A 250 21.68 9.28 -2.26
N ALA A 251 21.14 9.42 -3.48
CA ALA A 251 21.17 8.33 -4.44
C ALA A 251 22.64 7.92 -4.70
N PRO A 252 22.94 6.64 -4.98
CA PRO A 252 24.28 6.24 -5.39
C PRO A 252 24.65 6.97 -6.70
N ASP A 253 25.85 7.58 -6.74
CA ASP A 253 26.29 8.42 -7.85
C ASP A 253 26.33 7.66 -9.19
N SER A 254 25.27 7.79 -9.98
CA SER A 254 25.21 7.34 -11.38
C SER A 254 25.93 8.30 -12.35
N HIS A 255 26.59 9.34 -11.83
CA HIS A 255 27.38 10.32 -12.58
C HIS A 255 28.84 9.91 -12.81
N ALA A 256 29.06 8.65 -13.22
CA ALA A 256 30.14 8.39 -14.16
C ALA A 256 29.76 9.08 -15.48
N THR A 257 30.54 10.06 -15.93
CA THR A 257 30.23 10.85 -17.13
C THR A 257 30.24 9.97 -18.38
N ALA A 258 29.05 9.56 -18.83
CA ALA A 258 28.83 8.82 -20.07
C ALA A 258 29.14 9.72 -21.27
N THR A 259 30.42 9.82 -21.64
CA THR A 259 30.85 10.38 -22.93
C THR A 259 30.15 9.61 -24.04
N LEU A 260 29.32 10.30 -24.81
CA LEU A 260 28.57 9.73 -25.94
C LEU A 260 29.53 9.20 -27.01
N LEU A 261 29.83 7.91 -26.95
CA LEU A 261 30.39 7.14 -28.04
C LEU A 261 29.23 6.57 -28.88
N PRO A 262 29.34 6.56 -30.23
CA PRO A 262 28.24 6.13 -31.09
C PRO A 262 27.94 4.64 -30.90
N ALA A 263 26.65 4.30 -30.88
CA ALA A 263 26.21 2.93 -30.65
C ALA A 263 26.61 1.99 -31.79
N SER A 264 27.53 1.07 -31.51
CA SER A 264 27.87 -0.07 -32.37
C SER A 264 27.49 -1.39 -31.69
N SER A 265 26.27 -1.86 -31.98
CA SER A 265 25.85 -3.27 -31.97
C SER A 265 26.27 -4.15 -30.78
N LEU A 266 25.44 -4.20 -29.71
CA LEU A 266 25.22 -5.43 -28.89
C LEU A 266 24.04 -5.37 -27.87
N THR A 267 23.00 -4.56 -28.10
CA THR A 267 21.87 -4.38 -27.15
C THR A 267 20.50 -4.24 -27.83
N GLN A 268 20.16 -5.16 -28.75
CA GLN A 268 18.90 -5.10 -29.52
C GLN A 268 18.19 -6.46 -29.64
N GLN A 269 18.27 -7.31 -28.60
CA GLN A 269 17.68 -8.66 -28.60
C GLN A 269 16.98 -9.07 -27.28
N GLN A 270 16.75 -8.14 -26.34
CA GLN A 270 16.04 -8.45 -25.08
C GLN A 270 14.79 -7.58 -24.86
N ASP A 271 14.83 -6.28 -25.17
CA ASP A 271 13.66 -5.39 -24.97
C ASP A 271 12.45 -5.73 -25.88
N GLU A 272 12.68 -6.33 -27.05
CA GLU A 272 11.58 -6.79 -27.93
C GLU A 272 10.77 -7.97 -27.34
N ALA A 273 11.28 -8.64 -26.30
CA ALA A 273 10.58 -9.75 -25.66
C ALA A 273 9.40 -9.30 -24.78
N GLU A 274 9.49 -8.13 -24.12
CA GLU A 274 8.44 -7.65 -23.21
C GLU A 274 7.23 -7.07 -23.95
N GLN A 275 7.39 -6.49 -25.15
CA GLN A 275 6.26 -5.96 -25.91
C GLN A 275 5.53 -7.00 -26.77
N ARG A 276 6.23 -8.01 -27.32
CA ARG A 276 5.62 -9.01 -28.22
C ARG A 276 4.71 -10.04 -27.52
N ALA A 277 4.67 -10.06 -26.18
CA ALA A 277 3.82 -10.99 -25.42
C ALA A 277 2.35 -10.54 -25.29
N ALA A 278 2.03 -9.28 -25.61
CA ALA A 278 0.69 -8.71 -25.41
C ALA A 278 -0.26 -8.86 -26.62
N GLU A 279 0.25 -9.13 -27.82
CA GLU A 279 -0.52 -9.16 -29.07
C GLU A 279 -0.48 -10.56 -29.73
N GLY A 280 -1.40 -11.46 -29.36
CA GLY A 280 -1.30 -12.86 -29.80
C GLY A 280 -2.55 -13.74 -29.62
N ALA A 281 -3.77 -13.23 -29.87
CA ALA A 281 -5.00 -13.98 -29.62
C ALA A 281 -6.11 -13.83 -30.68
N THR A 282 -5.88 -14.31 -31.91
CA THR A 282 -6.96 -14.66 -32.86
C THR A 282 -6.68 -16.01 -33.54
N PRO A 283 -7.68 -16.92 -33.69
CA PRO A 283 -7.45 -18.25 -34.25
C PRO A 283 -7.55 -18.27 -35.78
N SER A 284 -6.58 -18.89 -36.46
CA SER A 284 -6.60 -19.08 -37.90
C SER A 284 -7.20 -20.45 -38.29
N THR A 285 -8.40 -20.44 -38.86
CA THR A 285 -9.02 -21.61 -39.49
C THR A 285 -8.46 -21.84 -40.90
N GLY A 286 -7.57 -22.82 -41.07
CA GLY A 286 -7.10 -23.26 -42.39
C GLY A 286 -7.92 -24.44 -42.93
N LEU A 287 -8.35 -24.37 -44.18
CA LEU A 287 -8.74 -25.53 -44.98
C LEU A 287 -8.36 -25.33 -46.45
N LEU A 288 -8.06 -26.42 -47.14
CA LEU A 288 -7.65 -26.47 -48.56
C LEU A 288 -8.77 -27.06 -49.44
N THR A 289 -8.53 -27.09 -50.76
CA THR A 289 -9.45 -27.45 -51.88
C THR A 289 -10.44 -26.34 -52.29
N GLY A 290 -10.84 -26.23 -53.56
CA GLY A 290 -10.27 -26.86 -54.77
C GLY A 290 -11.22 -26.97 -55.97
N LEU A 291 -10.97 -26.18 -57.02
CA LEU A 291 -11.51 -26.26 -58.41
C LEU A 291 -13.04 -26.12 -58.62
N GLY A 292 -13.45 -25.25 -59.57
CA GLY A 292 -14.55 -25.59 -60.49
C GLY A 292 -15.56 -24.50 -60.92
N VAL A 293 -15.51 -24.17 -62.22
CA VAL A 293 -16.65 -23.80 -63.10
C VAL A 293 -17.26 -22.38 -63.01
N GLU A 294 -17.66 -21.85 -64.17
CA GLU A 294 -18.21 -20.51 -64.44
C GLU A 294 -19.75 -20.51 -64.63
N ALA A 295 -20.39 -19.35 -64.43
CA ALA A 295 -21.67 -18.99 -65.07
C ALA A 295 -21.93 -17.47 -65.00
N GLU A 296 -22.48 -16.86 -66.07
CA GLU A 296 -22.92 -15.46 -66.12
C GLU A 296 -24.41 -15.31 -65.67
N GLY A 297 -24.86 -14.11 -65.25
CA GLY A 297 -26.22 -13.98 -64.68
C GLY A 297 -26.85 -12.61 -64.36
N SER A 298 -26.55 -11.54 -65.11
CA SER A 298 -27.46 -10.37 -65.41
C SER A 298 -28.35 -9.66 -64.33
N GLN A 299 -28.24 -8.32 -64.26
CA GLN A 299 -29.27 -7.30 -63.86
C GLN A 299 -29.74 -7.25 -62.38
N GLN A 300 -30.21 -6.14 -61.77
CA GLN A 300 -30.05 -4.67 -61.99
C GLN A 300 -30.28 -3.92 -60.62
N PRO A 301 -30.09 -2.57 -60.50
CA PRO A 301 -29.65 -1.97 -59.23
C PRO A 301 -30.64 -1.05 -58.46
N LEU A 302 -30.24 -0.72 -57.21
CA LEU A 302 -30.53 0.53 -56.45
C LEU A 302 -31.97 0.71 -55.89
N PRO A 303 -32.26 1.62 -54.91
CA PRO A 303 -31.57 2.90 -54.62
C PRO A 303 -31.11 3.20 -53.17
N VAL A 304 -30.36 4.31 -53.07
CA VAL A 304 -29.99 5.06 -51.86
C VAL A 304 -31.15 5.99 -51.46
N SER A 305 -31.21 6.40 -50.18
CA SER A 305 -32.00 7.56 -49.76
C SER A 305 -31.24 8.45 -48.76
N GLU A 306 -30.79 9.61 -49.20
CA GLU A 306 -30.41 10.74 -48.35
C GLU A 306 -31.62 11.67 -48.13
N ASN A 307 -31.65 12.38 -46.99
CA ASN A 307 -32.24 13.72 -46.75
C ASN A 307 -32.03 14.05 -45.26
N ALA A 308 -31.44 15.20 -44.88
CA ALA A 308 -31.97 16.57 -44.91
C ALA A 308 -33.14 16.75 -43.90
N VAL A 309 -33.01 17.46 -42.76
CA VAL A 309 -32.61 18.87 -42.46
C VAL A 309 -33.79 19.86 -42.58
N GLU A 310 -33.79 20.93 -41.77
CA GLU A 310 -34.82 22.01 -41.58
C GLU A 310 -35.99 21.69 -40.63
N SER A 311 -36.59 22.63 -39.86
CA SER A 311 -36.22 24.03 -39.48
C SER A 311 -37.01 24.54 -38.22
N ALA A 312 -36.85 25.81 -37.83
CA ALA A 312 -37.44 26.49 -36.64
C ALA A 312 -38.90 27.02 -36.85
N GLU A 313 -39.60 27.77 -35.97
CA GLU A 313 -39.35 28.37 -34.62
C GLU A 313 -40.58 28.12 -33.68
N GLU A 314 -41.14 28.90 -32.72
CA GLU A 314 -41.05 30.29 -32.16
C GLU A 314 -41.38 30.26 -30.64
N GLY A 315 -41.63 31.41 -29.98
CA GLY A 315 -42.08 31.57 -28.59
C GLY A 315 -43.61 31.71 -28.38
N PRO A 316 -44.13 32.50 -27.40
CA PRO A 316 -43.52 33.68 -26.77
C PRO A 316 -43.48 33.71 -25.21
N ARG A 317 -43.27 34.92 -24.64
CA ARG A 317 -42.94 35.34 -23.25
C ARG A 317 -44.20 35.77 -22.42
N PRO A 318 -44.19 36.22 -21.12
CA PRO A 318 -43.09 36.95 -20.42
C PRO A 318 -42.89 36.91 -18.86
N LEU A 319 -41.66 37.29 -18.49
CA LEU A 319 -41.18 38.17 -17.39
C LEU A 319 -41.90 38.27 -16.02
N SER A 320 -41.08 38.21 -14.97
CA SER A 320 -41.05 39.20 -13.88
C SER A 320 -39.61 39.41 -13.40
N SER A 321 -39.30 40.51 -12.69
CA SER A 321 -37.93 40.91 -12.34
C SER A 321 -37.81 41.51 -10.93
N THR A 322 -36.64 41.35 -10.32
CA THR A 322 -36.21 42.18 -9.17
C THR A 322 -34.69 42.29 -9.17
N LEU A 323 -34.18 43.52 -9.10
CA LEU A 323 -32.76 43.83 -8.94
C LEU A 323 -32.42 44.00 -7.45
N LEU A 324 -31.20 43.64 -7.06
CA LEU A 324 -30.56 44.26 -5.90
C LEU A 324 -29.09 44.57 -6.22
N THR A 325 -28.68 45.79 -5.94
CA THR A 325 -27.35 46.32 -6.26
C THR A 325 -26.36 46.06 -5.13
N ALA A 326 -25.17 45.55 -5.45
CA ALA A 326 -24.06 45.47 -4.50
C ALA A 326 -23.28 46.81 -4.48
N SER A 327 -23.25 47.48 -3.33
CA SER A 327 -22.53 48.75 -3.15
C SER A 327 -21.05 48.51 -2.83
N PHE A 328 -20.16 49.26 -3.49
CA PHE A 328 -18.75 49.34 -3.09
C PHE A 328 -18.59 50.21 -1.82
N LEU A 329 -17.73 49.77 -0.91
CA LEU A 329 -17.18 50.58 0.17
C LEU A 329 -15.66 50.34 0.26
N PRO A 330 -14.83 51.39 0.33
CA PRO A 330 -13.39 51.24 0.55
C PRO A 330 -13.09 51.07 2.05
N VAL A 331 -12.20 50.14 2.39
CA VAL A 331 -11.60 50.05 3.73
C VAL A 331 -10.16 50.59 3.65
N SER A 332 -9.85 51.54 4.52
CA SER A 332 -8.50 52.11 4.66
C SER A 332 -7.88 51.68 5.98
N SER A 333 -6.63 51.22 5.93
CA SER A 333 -5.79 51.00 7.11
C SER A 333 -4.32 51.22 6.73
N ALA A 334 -3.67 52.20 7.34
CA ALA A 334 -2.30 52.59 7.01
C ALA A 334 -1.24 51.69 7.67
N LEU A 335 -0.05 51.61 7.07
CA LEU A 335 1.14 51.08 7.73
C LEU A 335 1.77 52.12 8.67
N PRO A 336 2.31 51.73 9.83
CA PRO A 336 3.41 52.44 10.49
C PRO A 336 4.77 52.05 9.83
N PRO A 337 5.81 52.89 9.96
CA PRO A 337 7.08 52.71 9.24
C PRO A 337 8.08 51.77 9.94
N ALA A 338 9.14 51.41 9.22
CA ALA A 338 10.32 50.77 9.79
C ALA A 338 11.29 51.82 10.36
N GLU A 339 11.91 51.51 11.51
CA GLU A 339 13.06 52.26 12.04
C GLU A 339 14.34 51.42 11.96
N THR A 340 15.49 52.10 11.93
CA THR A 340 16.82 51.48 11.76
C THR A 340 17.79 51.91 12.85
N SER A 341 18.81 51.08 13.11
CA SER A 341 19.93 51.32 14.05
C SER A 341 19.53 51.27 15.54
N ARG A 342 20.40 50.89 16.50
CA ARG A 342 21.87 50.85 16.53
C ARG A 342 22.42 49.65 17.31
N SER A 343 23.61 49.21 16.93
CA SER A 343 24.54 48.47 17.81
C SER A 343 25.35 49.44 18.69
N PRO A 344 25.64 49.08 19.95
CA PRO A 344 26.77 49.63 20.71
C PRO A 344 27.85 48.57 20.99
N SER A 345 29.12 48.97 20.88
CA SER A 345 30.28 48.14 21.21
C SER A 345 31.09 48.78 22.34
N SER A 346 31.31 48.09 23.47
CA SER A 346 32.40 48.42 24.39
C SER A 346 32.72 47.34 25.43
N SER A 347 33.99 46.92 25.42
CA SER A 347 34.88 46.66 26.58
C SER A 347 34.57 45.62 27.68
N ALA A 348 35.58 44.78 27.87
CA ALA A 348 35.96 43.90 29.01
C ALA A 348 36.06 44.63 30.40
N PRO A 349 36.39 43.97 31.55
CA PRO A 349 37.02 42.64 31.69
C PRO A 349 36.51 41.72 32.82
N THR A 350 37.12 40.53 32.89
CA THR A 350 37.01 39.49 33.93
C THR A 350 37.49 39.97 35.30
N PRO A 351 36.83 39.52 36.39
CA PRO A 351 37.49 39.25 37.67
C PRO A 351 37.39 37.78 38.07
N THR A 352 38.51 37.15 38.37
CA THR A 352 38.58 35.81 38.99
C THR A 352 38.23 35.88 40.47
N HIS A 353 37.38 34.99 40.97
CA HIS A 353 37.38 34.61 42.39
C HIS A 353 37.04 33.14 42.60
N GLN A 354 37.85 32.46 43.41
CA GLN A 354 37.67 31.06 43.79
C GLN A 354 36.57 30.93 44.86
N ARG A 355 35.75 29.87 44.77
CA ARG A 355 35.04 29.29 45.92
C ARG A 355 34.53 27.87 45.63
N GLU A 356 35.24 26.89 46.15
CA GLU A 356 34.67 25.59 46.54
C GLU A 356 34.08 25.69 47.97
N PRO A 357 33.34 24.68 48.47
CA PRO A 357 32.24 24.01 47.79
C PRO A 357 30.98 23.94 48.70
N SER A 358 29.79 24.00 48.11
CA SER A 358 28.53 23.73 48.84
C SER A 358 27.95 22.38 48.42
N ARG A 359 27.89 21.41 49.35
CA ARG A 359 27.17 20.16 49.16
C ARG A 359 25.69 20.44 48.89
N ALA A 360 25.17 19.95 47.77
CA ALA A 360 23.75 19.71 47.54
C ALA A 360 23.52 18.20 47.48
N ALA A 361 22.30 17.75 47.79
CA ALA A 361 21.98 16.32 47.84
C ALA A 361 21.95 15.69 46.44
N GLY A 362 22.21 14.38 46.38
CA GLY A 362 21.92 13.59 45.18
C GLY A 362 20.42 13.42 45.03
N ASP A 363 19.87 13.91 43.93
CA ASP A 363 18.52 13.63 43.48
C ASP A 363 18.60 12.48 42.47
N ASP A 364 18.29 11.25 42.90
CA ASP A 364 18.32 10.04 42.06
C ASP A 364 17.08 10.01 41.14
N THR A 365 17.06 10.98 40.22
CA THR A 365 16.17 10.98 39.07
C THR A 365 16.68 9.95 38.08
N THR A 366 16.37 8.67 38.37
CA THR A 366 16.68 7.50 37.55
C THR A 366 16.00 7.60 36.18
N THR A 367 16.56 8.46 35.34
CA THR A 367 16.05 8.80 34.01
C THR A 367 16.39 7.63 33.11
N THR A 368 15.45 6.69 32.94
CA THR A 368 15.61 5.56 32.02
C THR A 368 16.00 6.10 30.64
N PRO A 369 17.20 5.79 30.13
CA PRO A 369 17.68 6.38 28.89
C PRO A 369 16.73 5.99 27.75
N SER A 370 16.39 6.97 26.91
CA SER A 370 15.59 6.72 25.71
C SER A 370 16.22 5.59 24.89
N PRO A 371 15.45 4.58 24.44
CA PRO A 371 15.99 3.47 23.67
C PRO A 371 16.75 3.97 22.44
N SER A 372 17.90 3.35 22.16
CA SER A 372 18.69 3.69 20.97
C SER A 372 17.87 3.45 19.70
N PRO A 373 18.12 4.18 18.59
CA PRO A 373 17.33 4.04 17.36
C PRO A 373 17.23 2.61 16.86
N LEU A 374 18.31 1.81 16.95
CA LEU A 374 18.26 0.37 16.62
C LEU A 374 17.32 -0.40 17.56
N SER A 375 17.42 -0.23 18.88
CA SER A 375 16.57 -0.97 19.82
C SER A 375 15.07 -0.67 19.62
N SER A 376 14.73 0.58 19.29
CA SER A 376 13.37 0.98 18.88
C SER A 376 12.94 0.32 17.57
N VAL A 377 13.81 0.25 16.56
CA VAL A 377 13.55 -0.43 15.29
C VAL A 377 13.42 -1.95 15.48
N HIS A 378 14.27 -2.59 16.28
CA HIS A 378 14.20 -4.04 16.55
C HIS A 378 12.85 -4.41 17.20
N ALA A 379 12.39 -3.58 18.15
CA ALA A 379 11.06 -3.74 18.76
C ALA A 379 9.94 -3.59 17.72
N LEU A 380 9.97 -2.52 16.91
CA LEU A 380 8.98 -2.24 15.86
C LEU A 380 8.92 -3.36 14.80
N MET A 381 10.06 -3.85 14.33
CA MET A 381 10.14 -4.96 13.38
C MET A 381 9.60 -6.26 13.98
N ALA A 382 9.82 -6.49 15.28
CA ALA A 382 9.22 -7.60 16.01
C ALA A 382 7.70 -7.43 16.24
N GLU A 383 7.12 -6.26 15.98
CA GLU A 383 5.67 -6.04 15.90
C GLU A 383 5.10 -6.19 14.49
N VAL A 384 5.89 -5.92 13.43
CA VAL A 384 5.51 -6.20 12.03
C VAL A 384 5.19 -7.69 11.84
N LEU A 385 6.01 -8.59 12.39
CA LEU A 385 5.74 -10.04 12.39
C LEU A 385 4.59 -10.47 13.32
N LYS A 386 3.99 -9.55 14.09
CA LYS A 386 2.82 -9.77 14.96
C LYS A 386 1.55 -9.09 14.44
N ALA A 387 1.64 -8.31 13.37
CA ALA A 387 0.47 -7.73 12.73
C ALA A 387 -0.44 -8.86 12.21
N LYS A 388 -1.74 -8.80 12.51
CA LYS A 388 -2.69 -9.85 12.11
C LYS A 388 -2.70 -10.05 10.61
N LEU A 389 -2.77 -8.94 9.87
CA LEU A 389 -2.59 -8.92 8.43
C LEU A 389 -1.23 -8.32 8.10
N LEU A 390 -0.35 -9.11 7.49
CA LEU A 390 0.85 -8.60 6.83
C LEU A 390 0.55 -8.45 5.34
N ILE A 391 0.71 -7.25 4.79
CA ILE A 391 0.62 -6.97 3.36
C ILE A 391 2.04 -6.79 2.85
N MET A 392 2.51 -7.71 1.99
CA MET A 392 3.93 -7.83 1.64
C MET A 392 4.13 -8.13 0.15
N GLU A 393 5.18 -7.56 -0.42
CA GLU A 393 5.63 -7.87 -1.79
C GLU A 393 5.86 -9.38 -2.00
N LEU A 394 5.47 -9.88 -3.17
CA LEU A 394 6.06 -11.07 -3.80
C LEU A 394 6.07 -10.93 -5.33
N THR A 395 7.16 -10.41 -5.90
CA THR A 395 7.20 -10.04 -7.33
C THR A 395 7.49 -11.22 -8.26
N PHE A 396 8.40 -12.12 -7.89
CA PHE A 396 8.85 -13.21 -8.76
C PHE A 396 8.61 -14.60 -8.17
N ILE A 397 8.00 -15.49 -8.96
CA ILE A 397 7.46 -16.80 -8.54
C ILE A 397 7.90 -17.97 -9.44
N ASP A 398 8.73 -17.69 -10.45
CA ASP A 398 9.36 -18.66 -11.34
C ASP A 398 10.90 -18.69 -11.15
N ASP A 399 11.57 -19.63 -11.81
CA ASP A 399 13.04 -19.72 -11.81
C ASP A 399 13.67 -19.01 -13.03
N LEU A 400 12.93 -18.11 -13.71
CA LEU A 400 13.41 -17.35 -14.87
C LEU A 400 14.13 -16.05 -14.46
N VAL A 401 13.93 -15.60 -13.22
CA VAL A 401 14.68 -14.51 -12.59
C VAL A 401 15.31 -15.06 -11.32
N SER A 402 16.62 -14.87 -11.15
CA SER A 402 17.33 -15.36 -9.96
C SER A 402 16.94 -14.56 -8.71
N VAL A 403 17.21 -15.14 -7.54
CA VAL A 403 17.06 -14.46 -6.24
C VAL A 403 17.93 -13.20 -6.20
N GLU A 404 19.14 -13.28 -6.77
CA GLU A 404 20.11 -12.21 -6.87
C GLU A 404 19.61 -11.08 -7.78
N ASP A 405 19.07 -11.39 -8.97
CA ASP A 405 18.49 -10.41 -9.89
C ASP A 405 17.26 -9.71 -9.32
N ALA A 406 16.41 -10.45 -8.60
CA ALA A 406 15.26 -9.90 -7.90
C ALA A 406 15.70 -8.86 -6.87
N ARG A 407 16.63 -9.24 -5.98
CA ARG A 407 17.17 -8.37 -4.94
C ARG A 407 17.92 -7.17 -5.52
N ALA A 408 18.68 -7.34 -6.60
CA ALA A 408 19.40 -6.26 -7.28
C ALA A 408 18.46 -5.20 -7.88
N LYS A 409 17.23 -5.59 -8.27
CA LYS A 409 16.17 -4.68 -8.71
C LYS A 409 15.36 -4.07 -7.54
N GLY A 410 15.64 -4.46 -6.30
CA GLY A 410 14.93 -4.00 -5.10
C GLY A 410 13.71 -4.84 -4.70
N HIS A 411 13.55 -6.03 -5.28
CA HIS A 411 12.34 -6.86 -5.20
C HIS A 411 12.56 -8.24 -4.53
N MET A 412 11.46 -8.93 -4.22
CA MET A 412 11.41 -10.23 -3.55
C MET A 412 11.11 -11.40 -4.51
N HIS A 413 11.87 -12.48 -4.34
CA HIS A 413 11.65 -13.77 -5.01
C HIS A 413 10.98 -14.77 -4.07
N ILE A 414 10.18 -15.71 -4.58
CA ILE A 414 9.46 -16.69 -3.77
C ILE A 414 10.38 -17.58 -2.92
N ALA A 415 11.60 -17.88 -3.39
CA ALA A 415 12.57 -18.66 -2.62
C ALA A 415 13.02 -17.92 -1.34
N ASP A 416 13.10 -16.59 -1.36
CA ASP A 416 13.41 -15.78 -0.18
C ASP A 416 12.30 -15.84 0.87
N PHE A 417 11.04 -15.75 0.43
CA PHE A 417 9.88 -15.88 1.29
C PHE A 417 9.78 -17.28 1.91
N VAL A 418 10.08 -18.33 1.12
CA VAL A 418 10.13 -19.73 1.58
C VAL A 418 11.26 -19.97 2.59
N ALA A 419 12.47 -19.46 2.36
CA ALA A 419 13.58 -19.57 3.31
C ALA A 419 13.24 -18.91 4.67
N ASN A 420 12.49 -17.81 4.63
CA ASN A 420 12.08 -17.05 5.81
C ASN A 420 10.71 -17.49 6.37
N ALA A 421 10.09 -18.55 5.83
CA ALA A 421 8.78 -19.07 6.24
C ALA A 421 8.65 -19.31 7.77
N HIS A 422 9.77 -19.59 8.44
CA HIS A 422 9.85 -19.81 9.87
C HIS A 422 9.55 -18.56 10.72
N LEU A 423 9.67 -17.34 10.19
CA LEU A 423 9.47 -16.08 10.93
C LEU A 423 7.99 -15.68 11.06
N PHE A 424 7.18 -15.95 10.05
CA PHE A 424 5.81 -15.45 9.91
C PHE A 424 4.76 -16.18 10.79
N GLN A 425 5.12 -16.63 12.00
CA GLN A 425 4.25 -17.50 12.80
C GLN A 425 3.02 -16.78 13.42
N GLN A 426 3.16 -15.50 13.75
CA GLN A 426 2.15 -14.76 14.54
C GLN A 426 1.16 -13.98 13.68
N ASN A 427 1.37 -13.88 12.36
CA ASN A 427 0.41 -13.29 11.43
C ASN A 427 -0.80 -14.23 11.25
N GLU A 428 -2.02 -13.70 11.40
CA GLU A 428 -3.28 -14.42 11.10
C GLU A 428 -3.42 -14.66 9.58
N ALA A 429 -3.00 -13.68 8.77
CA ALA A 429 -3.00 -13.74 7.31
C ALA A 429 -1.85 -12.91 6.70
N ILE A 430 -1.47 -13.28 5.47
CA ILE A 430 -0.49 -12.57 4.65
C ILE A 430 -1.13 -12.28 3.29
N LEU A 431 -1.33 -11.00 2.94
CA LEU A 431 -1.74 -10.56 1.61
C LEU A 431 -0.49 -10.29 0.77
N LEU A 432 -0.30 -11.09 -0.28
CA LEU A 432 0.84 -10.99 -1.18
C LEU A 432 0.51 -10.03 -2.33
N ILE A 433 1.35 -9.04 -2.56
CA ILE A 433 1.15 -7.93 -3.52
C ILE A 433 2.31 -7.79 -4.51
N HIS A 434 2.19 -6.87 -5.47
CA HIS A 434 3.22 -6.51 -6.45
C HIS A 434 3.72 -7.70 -7.29
N PHE A 435 2.85 -8.68 -7.62
CA PHE A 435 3.23 -9.76 -8.55
C PHE A 435 3.62 -9.18 -9.92
N SER A 436 4.63 -9.76 -10.57
CA SER A 436 5.04 -9.32 -11.93
C SER A 436 3.91 -9.51 -12.95
N ALA A 437 3.69 -8.50 -13.79
CA ALA A 437 2.63 -8.49 -14.82
C ALA A 437 2.74 -9.64 -15.86
N ARG A 438 3.86 -10.37 -15.91
CA ARG A 438 4.06 -11.54 -16.77
C ARG A 438 3.16 -12.74 -16.40
N TYR A 439 2.63 -12.78 -15.18
CA TYR A 439 1.93 -13.95 -14.65
C TYR A 439 0.40 -13.84 -14.77
N SER A 440 -0.24 -14.94 -15.18
CA SER A 440 -1.70 -15.08 -15.06
C SER A 440 -2.13 -15.39 -13.63
N ARG A 441 -3.42 -15.20 -13.31
CA ARG A 441 -4.02 -15.60 -12.02
C ARG A 441 -3.70 -17.05 -11.66
N GLN A 442 -3.76 -17.95 -12.64
CA GLN A 442 -3.55 -19.38 -12.46
C GLN A 442 -2.08 -19.68 -12.13
N GLN A 443 -1.13 -19.07 -12.85
CA GLN A 443 0.30 -19.25 -12.57
C GLN A 443 0.68 -18.78 -11.16
N ILE A 444 0.08 -17.68 -10.68
CA ILE A 444 0.28 -17.20 -9.30
C ILE A 444 -0.23 -18.22 -8.29
N LEU A 445 -1.46 -18.74 -8.47
CA LEU A 445 -2.04 -19.74 -7.57
C LEU A 445 -1.23 -21.05 -7.55
N GLU A 446 -0.90 -21.59 -8.71
CA GLU A 446 -0.13 -22.83 -8.85
C GLU A 446 1.28 -22.71 -8.25
N ALA A 447 1.99 -21.60 -8.51
CA ALA A 447 3.32 -21.39 -7.94
C ALA A 447 3.28 -21.29 -6.40
N LEU A 448 2.24 -20.66 -5.83
CA LEU A 448 2.05 -20.58 -4.38
C LEU A 448 1.70 -21.95 -3.78
N ASP A 449 0.83 -22.72 -4.43
CA ASP A 449 0.44 -24.07 -4.00
C ASP A 449 1.60 -25.08 -4.05
N ILE A 450 2.49 -24.94 -5.05
CA ILE A 450 3.64 -25.84 -5.26
C ILE A 450 4.85 -25.46 -4.40
N ARG A 451 5.17 -24.15 -4.29
CA ARG A 451 6.45 -23.69 -3.72
C ARG A 451 6.37 -23.31 -2.23
N LEU A 452 5.22 -22.91 -1.71
CA LEU A 452 5.11 -22.52 -0.29
C LEU A 452 4.90 -23.73 0.63
N PRO A 453 5.59 -23.83 1.78
CA PRO A 453 5.26 -24.80 2.82
C PRO A 453 3.79 -24.67 3.25
N ALA A 454 3.07 -25.80 3.40
CA ALA A 454 1.62 -25.80 3.60
C ALA A 454 1.12 -24.87 4.74
N ALA A 455 1.85 -24.81 5.87
CA ALA A 455 1.51 -23.94 7.00
C ALA A 455 1.72 -22.44 6.73
N LEU A 456 2.58 -22.06 5.77
CA LEU A 456 2.68 -20.70 5.25
C LEU A 456 1.59 -20.46 4.20
N ARG A 457 1.41 -21.39 3.26
CA ARG A 457 0.43 -21.30 2.18
C ARG A 457 -1.00 -21.09 2.68
N ALA A 458 -1.38 -21.77 3.77
CA ALA A 458 -2.71 -21.72 4.37
C ALA A 458 -3.13 -20.33 4.88
N LYS A 459 -2.18 -19.41 5.10
CA LYS A 459 -2.43 -18.01 5.49
C LYS A 459 -2.08 -16.99 4.41
N CYS A 460 -1.55 -17.43 3.27
CA CYS A 460 -1.22 -16.56 2.15
C CYS A 460 -2.42 -16.37 1.21
N VAL A 461 -2.76 -15.12 0.92
CA VAL A 461 -3.77 -14.70 -0.05
C VAL A 461 -3.08 -13.85 -1.13
N PRO A 462 -3.05 -14.25 -2.41
CA PRO A 462 -2.53 -13.40 -3.48
C PRO A 462 -3.52 -12.28 -3.84
N PHE A 463 -3.05 -11.04 -3.98
CA PHE A 463 -3.91 -9.91 -4.34
C PHE A 463 -4.18 -9.84 -5.86
N LEU A 464 -4.94 -10.82 -6.36
CA LEU A 464 -5.20 -10.99 -7.80
C LEU A 464 -6.13 -9.92 -8.42
N ASN A 465 -6.32 -8.75 -7.82
CA ASN A 465 -7.12 -7.69 -8.41
C ASN A 465 -6.36 -7.05 -9.58
N GLY A 466 -7.00 -6.96 -10.75
CA GLY A 466 -6.39 -6.46 -11.99
C GLY A 466 -5.67 -7.52 -12.84
N PHE A 467 -5.42 -8.72 -12.30
CA PHE A 467 -4.94 -9.87 -13.08
C PHE A 467 -6.09 -10.55 -13.83
N ASN A 468 -5.86 -10.87 -15.11
CA ASN A 468 -6.76 -11.64 -15.98
C ASN A 468 -6.69 -13.15 -15.71
#